data_AF-A0A380EFQ6-F1
#
_entry.id   AF-A0A380EFQ6-F1
#
_cell.length_a   1.000
_cell.length_b   1.000
_cell.length_c   1.000
_cell.angle_alpha   90.00
_cell.angle_beta   90.00
_cell.angle_gamma   90.00
#
_symmetry.space_group_name_H-M   'P 1'
#
loop_
_entity.id
_entity.type
_entity.pdbx_description
1 polymer ?
#
loop_
_entity_poly.entity_id
_entity_poly.type
_entity_poly.pdbx_seq_one_letter_code
_entity_poly.pdbx_strand_id
1 'polypeptide(L)'
;MGPSGSGKTTLLNVLSSIDYISQGSITLKGKKLEKLSNKELSDIRKHDIGFIFQEYNLLHTLTVKENIMLPLTVQKLDKEHMLNRYEK
;
A
#
# COMPACT_ATOMS: atom_id res chain seq x y z
N MET A 1 7.35 -16.27 -12.83
CA MET A 1 6.21 -15.85 -13.69
C MET A 1 5.23 -17.00 -13.80
N GLY A 2 3.91 -16.74 -13.80
CA GLY A 2 2.86 -17.77 -13.92
C GLY A 2 1.78 -17.33 -14.92
N PRO A 3 0.99 -18.26 -15.49
CA PRO A 3 0.00 -17.96 -16.53
C PRO A 3 -1.10 -17.01 -16.04
N SER A 4 -1.81 -16.34 -16.96
CA SER A 4 -3.00 -15.55 -16.58
C SER A 4 -4.00 -16.43 -15.82
N GLY A 5 -4.65 -15.87 -14.79
CA GLY A 5 -5.58 -16.62 -13.95
C GLY A 5 -4.95 -17.48 -12.85
N SER A 6 -3.62 -17.58 -12.75
CA SER A 6 -2.96 -18.39 -11.69
C SER A 6 -3.05 -17.79 -10.26
N GLY A 7 -3.88 -16.77 -10.03
CA GLY A 7 -4.06 -16.14 -8.71
C GLY A 7 -2.96 -15.16 -8.26
N LYS A 8 -2.04 -14.74 -9.13
CA LYS A 8 -0.95 -13.80 -8.77
C LYS A 8 -1.48 -12.48 -8.19
N THR A 9 -2.45 -11.87 -8.87
CA THR A 9 -3.06 -10.62 -8.41
C THR A 9 -3.79 -10.83 -7.09
N THR A 10 -4.54 -11.93 -6.96
CA THR A 10 -5.20 -12.31 -5.71
C THR A 10 -4.19 -12.44 -4.57
N LEU A 11 -3.06 -13.13 -4.81
CA LEU A 11 -1.99 -13.30 -3.83
C LEU A 11 -1.40 -11.95 -3.39
N LEU A 12 -1.09 -11.06 -4.33
CA LEU A 12 -0.56 -9.73 -4.01
C LEU A 12 -1.58 -8.88 -3.23
N ASN A 13 -2.86 -8.95 -3.59
CA ASN A 13 -3.92 -8.21 -2.89
C ASN A 13 -4.10 -8.68 -1.45
N VAL A 14 -4.09 -9.99 -1.19
CA VAL A 14 -4.23 -10.51 0.18
C VAL A 14 -2.99 -10.24 1.03
N LEU A 15 -1.79 -10.37 0.46
CA LEU A 15 -0.53 -10.04 1.15
C LEU A 15 -0.45 -8.55 1.52
N SER A 16 -1.08 -7.71 0.72
CA SER A 16 -1.12 -6.27 0.93
C SER A 16 -2.31 -5.77 1.76
N SER A 17 -3.13 -6.69 2.27
CA SER A 17 -4.37 -6.40 3.02
C SER A 17 -5.39 -5.53 2.26
N ILE A 18 -5.33 -5.55 0.92
CA ILE A 18 -6.39 -4.98 0.07
C ILE A 18 -7.60 -5.91 0.09
N ASP A 19 -7.35 -7.21 -0.04
CA ASP A 19 -8.33 -8.28 0.07
C ASP A 19 -8.09 -9.13 1.33
N TYR A 20 -9.11 -9.89 1.73
CA TYR A 20 -9.03 -10.82 2.86
C TYR A 20 -8.75 -12.25 2.39
N ILE A 21 -7.97 -12.99 3.16
CA ILE A 21 -7.84 -14.43 2.98
C ILE A 21 -9.12 -15.13 3.43
N SER A 22 -9.52 -16.18 2.71
CA SER A 22 -10.63 -17.03 3.16
C SER A 22 -10.20 -17.98 4.28
N GLN A 23 -8.97 -18.50 4.23
CA GLN A 23 -8.38 -19.41 5.21
C GLN A 23 -6.86 -19.23 5.26
N GLY A 24 -6.24 -19.64 6.38
CA GLY A 24 -4.81 -19.51 6.62
C GLY A 24 -4.46 -18.30 7.51
N SER A 25 -3.22 -17.85 7.47
CA SER A 25 -2.75 -16.68 8.23
C SER A 25 -1.66 -15.93 7.49
N ILE A 26 -1.64 -14.61 7.61
CA ILE A 26 -0.56 -13.77 7.06
C ILE A 26 0.11 -13.04 8.22
N THR A 27 1.43 -13.18 8.32
CA THR A 27 2.22 -12.47 9.34
C THR A 27 3.13 -11.44 8.68
N LEU A 28 2.98 -10.18 9.08
CA LEU A 28 3.84 -9.07 8.65
C LEU A 28 4.46 -8.43 9.88
N LYS A 29 5.80 -8.38 9.94
CA LYS A 29 6.55 -7.80 11.09
C LYS A 29 6.08 -8.38 12.44
N GLY A 30 5.81 -9.68 12.49
CA GLY A 30 5.32 -10.38 13.69
C GLY A 30 3.84 -10.18 14.01
N LYS A 31 3.09 -9.38 13.25
CA LYS A 31 1.65 -9.16 13.42
C LYS A 31 0.84 -10.04 12.48
N LYS A 32 -0.14 -10.75 13.02
CA LYS A 32 -1.11 -11.56 12.26
C LYS A 32 -2.20 -10.65 11.67
N LEU A 33 -2.22 -10.49 10.36
CA LEU A 33 -3.10 -9.53 9.68
C LEU A 33 -4.58 -9.84 9.90
N GLU A 34 -4.94 -11.14 9.94
CA GLU A 34 -6.32 -11.58 10.15
C GLU A 34 -6.91 -11.22 11.53
N LYS A 35 -6.06 -10.80 12.49
CA LYS A 35 -6.47 -10.38 13.83
C LYS A 35 -6.54 -8.87 14.02
N LEU A 36 -6.17 -8.10 12.99
CA LEU A 36 -6.08 -6.65 13.06
C LEU A 36 -7.41 -6.01 12.64
N SER A 37 -7.73 -4.90 13.29
CA SER A 37 -8.86 -4.06 12.88
C SER A 37 -8.60 -3.36 11.54
N ASN A 38 -9.67 -2.91 10.88
CA ASN A 38 -9.58 -2.11 9.66
C ASN A 38 -8.65 -0.89 9.80
N LYS A 39 -8.62 -0.27 10.98
CA LYS A 39 -7.75 0.88 11.28
C LYS A 39 -6.29 0.45 11.29
N GLU A 40 -5.96 -0.63 11.99
CA GLU A 40 -4.59 -1.16 12.05
C GLU A 40 -4.09 -1.64 10.68
N LEU A 41 -4.95 -2.30 9.89
CA LEU A 41 -4.63 -2.68 8.52
C LEU A 41 -4.38 -1.45 7.64
N SER A 42 -5.17 -0.39 7.82
CA SER A 42 -4.96 0.89 7.12
C SER A 42 -3.61 1.52 7.47
N ASP A 43 -3.21 1.47 8.74
CA ASP A 43 -1.92 2.02 9.18
C ASP A 43 -0.75 1.19 8.63
N ILE A 44 -0.87 -0.14 8.58
CA ILE A 44 0.10 -1.01 7.89
C ILE A 44 0.23 -0.62 6.42
N ARG A 45 -0.89 -0.46 5.70
CA ARG A 45 -0.87 -0.08 4.28
C ARG A 45 -0.21 1.28 4.05
N LYS A 46 -0.36 2.23 4.98
CA LYS A 46 0.24 3.57 4.85
C LYS A 46 1.74 3.59 5.11
N HIS A 47 2.22 2.78 6.06
CA HIS A 47 3.58 2.89 6.57
C HIS A 47 4.52 1.78 6.08
N ASP A 48 4.00 0.59 5.80
CA ASP A 48 4.80 -0.61 5.56
C ASP A 48 4.70 -1.15 4.13
N ILE A 49 3.71 -0.72 3.34
CA ILE A 49 3.42 -1.29 2.02
C ILE A 49 3.36 -0.18 0.96
N GLY A 50 4.13 -0.37 -0.11
CA GLY A 50 4.06 0.45 -1.32
C GLY A 50 3.58 -0.38 -2.50
N PHE A 51 2.83 0.25 -3.41
CA PHE A 51 2.30 -0.41 -4.60
C PHE A 51 2.91 0.20 -5.87
N ILE A 52 3.36 -0.67 -6.76
CA ILE A 52 3.71 -0.31 -8.13
C ILE A 52 2.92 -1.24 -9.02
N PHE A 53 2.14 -0.66 -9.92
CA PHE A 53 1.25 -1.37 -10.82
C PHE A 53 1.85 -1.38 -12.23
N GLN A 54 1.47 -2.37 -13.03
CA GLN A 54 1.91 -2.47 -14.42
C GLN A 54 1.39 -1.28 -15.26
N GLU A 55 0.15 -0.85 -14.98
CA GLU A 55 -0.36 0.46 -15.40
C GLU A 55 -0.20 1.42 -14.23
N TYR A 56 0.54 2.52 -14.43
CA TYR A 56 1.10 3.33 -13.33
C TYR A 56 0.09 4.01 -12.38
N ASN A 57 -1.23 3.87 -12.57
CA ASN A 57 -2.30 4.41 -11.72
C ASN A 57 -2.06 5.86 -11.26
N LEU A 58 -1.45 6.68 -12.13
CA LEU A 58 -1.18 8.09 -11.86
C LEU A 58 -2.46 8.91 -12.06
N LEU A 59 -2.67 9.88 -11.19
CA LEU A 59 -3.72 10.87 -11.37
C LEU A 59 -3.25 11.87 -12.43
N HIS A 60 -3.81 11.79 -13.63
CA HIS A 60 -3.41 12.61 -14.79
C HIS A 60 -3.64 14.11 -14.60
N THR A 61 -4.50 14.50 -13.66
CA THR A 61 -4.75 15.89 -13.30
C THR A 61 -3.68 16.46 -12.37
N LEU A 62 -2.76 15.64 -11.87
CA LEU A 62 -1.71 16.01 -10.93
C LEU A 62 -0.33 15.90 -11.57
N THR A 63 0.56 16.79 -11.16
CA THR A 63 1.99 16.69 -11.47
C THR A 63 2.61 15.45 -10.82
N VAL A 64 3.82 15.08 -11.26
CA VAL A 64 4.60 14.00 -10.64
C VAL A 64 4.81 14.26 -9.15
N LYS A 65 5.18 15.49 -8.79
CA LYS A 65 5.36 15.91 -7.39
C LYS A 65 4.08 15.71 -6.59
N GLU A 66 2.93 16.13 -7.11
CA GLU A 66 1.64 15.99 -6.42
C GLU A 66 1.22 14.51 -6.25
N ASN A 67 1.47 13.66 -7.24
CA ASN A 67 1.24 12.22 -7.12
C ASN A 67 2.11 11.59 -6.01
N ILE A 68 3.37 12.03 -5.87
CA ILE A 68 4.27 11.57 -4.80
C ILE A 68 3.84 12.11 -3.43
N MET A 69 3.36 13.35 -3.36
CA MET A 69 2.94 13.99 -2.11
C MET A 69 1.63 13.42 -1.56
N LEU A 70 0.69 13.02 -2.42
CA LEU A 70 -0.63 12.53 -2.03
C LEU A 70 -0.59 11.44 -0.94
N PRO A 71 0.17 10.33 -1.08
CA PRO A 71 0.25 9.31 -0.02
C PRO A 71 0.91 9.83 1.27
N LEU A 72 1.81 10.82 1.18
CA LEU A 72 2.45 11.43 2.37
C LEU A 72 1.46 12.26 3.19
N THR A 73 0.50 12.93 2.53
CA THR A 73 -0.57 13.67 3.23
C THR A 73 -1.47 12.74 4.04
N VAL A 74 -1.72 11.52 3.56
CA VAL A 74 -2.51 10.49 4.25
C VAL A 74 -1.80 9.99 5.51
N GLN A 75 -0.48 10.09 5.57
CA GLN A 75 0.33 9.81 6.77
C GLN A 75 0.29 10.97 7.79
N LYS A 76 -0.43 12.06 7.52
CA LYS A 76 -0.52 13.27 8.37
C LYS A 76 0.85 13.88 8.69
N LEU A 77 1.81 13.74 7.77
CA LEU A 77 3.09 14.44 7.86
C LEU A 77 2.85 15.93 7.65
N ASP A 78 3.57 16.77 8.38
CA ASP A 78 3.54 18.21 8.11
C ASP A 78 4.22 18.53 6.77
N LYS A 79 3.99 19.75 6.28
CA LYS A 79 4.45 20.18 4.96
C LYS A 79 5.98 20.13 4.84
N GLU A 80 6.70 20.46 5.91
CA GLU A 80 8.16 20.53 5.93
C GLU A 80 8.77 19.12 5.84
N HIS A 81 8.27 18.16 6.62
CA HIS A 81 8.71 16.78 6.58
C HIS A 81 8.38 16.11 5.23
N MET A 82 7.22 16.43 4.64
CA MET A 82 6.87 15.91 3.30
C MET A 82 7.85 16.41 2.22
N LEU A 83 8.20 17.70 2.25
CA LEU A 83 9.18 18.28 1.31
C LEU A 83 10.57 17.64 1.50
N ASN A 84 11.02 17.50 2.75
CA ASN A 84 12.29 16.83 3.06
C ASN A 84 12.34 15.37 2.59
N ARG A 85 11.20 14.66 2.58
CA ARG A 85 11.14 13.27 2.10
C ARG A 85 11.12 13.16 0.57
N TYR A 86 10.63 14.18 -0.11
CA TYR A 86 10.63 14.26 -1.58
C TYR A 86 12.00 14.64 -2.16
N GLU A 87 12.75 15.48 -1.44
CA GLU A 87 14.08 15.93 -1.86
C GLU A 87 15.19 14.87 -1.64
N LYS A 88 14.89 13.80 -0.89
CA LYS A 88 15.78 12.66 -0.64
C LYS A 88 15.60 11.56 -1.68
#